data_AF-A0A7Y5RLK3-F1
#
_entry.id   AF-A0A7Y5RLK3-F1
#
_cell.length_a   1.000
_cell.length_b   1.000
_cell.length_c   1.000
_cell.angle_alpha   90.00
_cell.angle_beta   90.00
_cell.angle_gamma   90.00
#
_symmetry.space_group_name_H-M   'P 1'
#
loop_
_entity.id
_entity.type
_entity.pdbx_description
1 polymer ?
#
loop_
_entity_poly.entity_id
_entity_poly.type
_entity_poly.pdbx_seq_one_letter_code
_entity_poly.pdbx_strand_id
1 'polypeptide(L)'
;MLSQLVAHLRENRTRLREEWAERIQEAHLLTAMTPKEMSAETTSVYDNYVEVLETGSVGALQQYARDLSERIIPRGVETHEVVGIVLLLRDVLARSLFEKYQRDFAMLNEVLDAYEPAANRIANTVAVSFVEERERVIRQQQDAIRELSTPVLPVRERLLILPIIGVLDSERARQLTEQLLSGIRRHRAKVVVIDITGSPDVDETVANHLVQ
;
A
#
# COMPACT_ATOMS: atom_id res chain seq x y z
N MET A 1 4.95 -32.52 -14.22
CA MET A 1 5.85 -31.85 -13.26
C MET A 1 5.13 -30.75 -12.51
N LEU A 2 4.87 -29.57 -13.12
CA LEU A 2 4.09 -28.49 -12.49
C LEU A 2 2.74 -28.97 -11.92
N SER A 3 2.04 -29.82 -12.67
CA SER A 3 0.78 -30.44 -12.25
C SER A 3 0.89 -31.32 -10.99
N GLN A 4 2.01 -32.02 -10.80
CA GLN A 4 2.22 -32.88 -9.62
C GLN A 4 2.60 -32.06 -8.38
N LEU A 5 3.39 -31.00 -8.57
CA LEU A 5 3.67 -30.00 -7.53
C LEU A 5 2.37 -29.34 -7.07
N VAL A 6 1.59 -28.79 -8.00
CA VAL A 6 0.31 -28.12 -7.68
C VAL A 6 -0.67 -29.10 -7.05
N ALA A 7 -0.76 -30.35 -7.54
CA ALA A 7 -1.60 -31.37 -6.92
C ALA A 7 -1.20 -31.63 -5.46
N HIS A 8 0.10 -31.76 -5.16
CA HIS A 8 0.59 -31.92 -3.79
C HIS A 8 0.12 -30.78 -2.87
N LEU A 9 0.26 -29.54 -3.33
CA LEU A 9 -0.12 -28.36 -2.55
C LEU A 9 -1.64 -28.25 -2.38
N ARG A 10 -2.43 -28.71 -3.35
CA ARG A 10 -3.89 -28.78 -3.24
C ARG A 10 -4.35 -29.86 -2.27
N GLU A 11 -3.76 -31.06 -2.36
CA GLU A 11 -4.05 -32.19 -1.47
C GLU A 11 -3.74 -31.85 0.00
N ASN A 12 -2.67 -31.10 0.24
CA ASN A 12 -2.21 -30.73 1.59
C ASN A 12 -2.71 -29.34 2.04
N ARG A 13 -3.62 -28.70 1.30
CA ARG A 13 -4.01 -27.30 1.48
C ARG A 13 -4.41 -26.95 2.91
N THR A 14 -5.27 -27.75 3.54
CA THR A 14 -5.76 -27.46 4.90
C THR A 14 -4.62 -27.44 5.90
N ARG A 15 -3.82 -28.51 5.94
CA ARG A 15 -2.68 -28.64 6.85
C ARG A 15 -1.65 -27.52 6.65
N LEU A 16 -1.28 -27.22 5.40
CA LEU A 16 -0.27 -26.20 5.10
C LEU A 16 -0.76 -24.80 5.46
N ARG A 17 -2.05 -24.51 5.28
CA ARG A 17 -2.64 -23.24 5.69
C ARG A 17 -2.72 -23.08 7.20
N GLU A 18 -3.03 -24.15 7.93
CA GLU A 18 -3.01 -24.17 9.39
C GLU A 18 -1.59 -23.92 9.92
N GLU A 19 -0.59 -24.67 9.42
CA GLU A 19 0.82 -24.47 9.75
C GLU A 19 1.29 -23.04 9.44
N TRP A 20 0.86 -22.48 8.31
CA TRP A 20 1.19 -21.11 7.95
C TRP A 20 0.53 -20.09 8.89
N ALA A 21 -0.76 -20.26 9.21
CA ALA A 21 -1.47 -19.38 10.13
C ALA A 21 -0.86 -19.39 11.54
N GLU A 22 -0.46 -20.58 12.03
CA GLU A 22 0.26 -20.73 13.30
C GLU A 22 1.57 -19.95 13.29
N ARG A 23 2.40 -20.09 12.24
CA ARG A 23 3.66 -19.35 12.13
C ARG A 23 3.48 -17.83 12.07
N ILE A 24 2.40 -17.36 11.45
CA ILE A 24 2.12 -15.93 11.46
C ILE A 24 1.81 -15.44 12.87
N GLN A 25 1.03 -16.22 13.64
CA GLN A 25 0.75 -15.90 15.04
C GLN A 25 2.01 -15.94 15.91
N GLU A 26 2.86 -16.96 15.75
CA GLU A 26 4.15 -17.05 16.45
C GLU A 26 5.09 -15.89 16.13
N ALA A 27 5.11 -15.44 14.87
CA ALA A 27 5.87 -14.28 14.43
C ALA A 27 5.24 -12.94 14.81
N HIS A 28 4.04 -12.94 15.40
CA HIS A 28 3.29 -11.74 15.79
C HIS A 28 3.06 -10.76 14.61
N LEU A 29 2.81 -11.26 13.40
CA LEU A 29 2.52 -10.42 12.23
C LEU A 29 1.00 -10.29 12.01
N LEU A 30 0.55 -9.18 11.40
CA LEU A 30 -0.86 -8.88 11.13
C LEU A 30 -1.75 -8.82 12.39
N THR A 31 -1.21 -8.34 13.52
CA THR A 31 -1.99 -8.15 14.75
C THR A 31 -3.16 -7.17 14.61
N ALA A 32 -3.18 -6.38 13.52
CA ALA A 32 -4.25 -5.44 13.19
C ALA A 32 -5.56 -6.11 12.71
N MET A 33 -5.54 -7.42 12.39
CA MET A 33 -6.69 -8.17 11.87
C MET A 33 -7.31 -9.09 12.93
N THR A 34 -8.63 -9.28 12.84
CA THR A 34 -9.32 -10.27 13.68
C THR A 34 -8.99 -11.70 13.24
N PRO A 35 -9.13 -12.72 14.11
CA PRO A 35 -8.87 -14.11 13.73
C PRO A 35 -9.71 -14.59 12.53
N LYS A 36 -10.94 -14.09 12.39
CA LYS A 36 -11.84 -14.41 11.27
C LYS A 36 -11.34 -13.78 9.96
N GLU A 37 -10.93 -12.52 9.99
CA GLU A 37 -10.32 -11.86 8.83
C GLU A 37 -9.03 -12.60 8.45
N MET A 38 -8.17 -12.91 9.42
CA MET A 38 -6.92 -13.63 9.19
C MET A 38 -7.13 -14.99 8.50
N SER A 39 -8.12 -15.76 8.97
CA SER A 39 -8.48 -17.03 8.33
C SER A 39 -8.96 -16.87 6.89
N ALA A 40 -9.73 -15.82 6.60
CA ALA A 40 -10.19 -15.52 5.25
C ALA A 40 -9.02 -15.10 4.35
N GLU A 41 -8.17 -14.17 4.78
CA GLU A 41 -7.05 -13.69 3.95
C GLU A 41 -5.99 -14.78 3.72
N THR A 42 -5.67 -15.59 4.72
CA THR A 42 -4.79 -16.77 4.52
C THR A 42 -5.40 -17.82 3.59
N THR A 43 -6.73 -17.84 3.41
CA THR A 43 -7.38 -18.65 2.36
C THR A 43 -7.04 -18.10 1.00
N SER A 44 -7.39 -16.82 0.78
CA SER A 44 -7.25 -16.16 -0.51
C SER A 44 -5.80 -16.05 -0.96
N VAL A 45 -4.87 -15.71 -0.06
CA VAL A 45 -3.43 -15.64 -0.40
C VAL A 45 -2.88 -17.00 -0.79
N TYR A 46 -3.24 -18.07 -0.06
CA TYR A 46 -2.79 -19.43 -0.40
C TYR A 46 -3.28 -19.84 -1.79
N ASP A 47 -4.55 -19.60 -2.08
CA ASP A 47 -5.15 -19.98 -3.36
C ASP A 47 -4.51 -19.19 -4.52
N ASN A 48 -4.34 -17.88 -4.37
CA ASN A 48 -3.63 -17.06 -5.35
C ASN A 48 -2.18 -17.52 -5.54
N TYR A 49 -1.48 -17.91 -4.46
CA TYR A 49 -0.11 -18.42 -4.56
C TYR A 49 -0.04 -19.70 -5.40
N VAL A 50 -0.94 -20.65 -5.13
CA VAL A 50 -1.01 -21.92 -5.87
C VAL A 50 -1.47 -21.70 -7.32
N GLU A 51 -2.36 -20.75 -7.57
CA GLU A 51 -2.77 -20.36 -8.93
C GLU A 51 -1.61 -19.77 -9.72
N VAL A 52 -0.78 -18.92 -9.12
CA VAL A 52 0.43 -18.39 -9.77
C VAL A 52 1.42 -19.50 -10.09
N LEU A 53 1.56 -20.49 -9.19
CA LEU A 53 2.38 -21.68 -9.46
C LEU A 53 1.83 -22.50 -10.63
N GLU A 54 0.51 -22.64 -10.76
CA GLU A 54 -0.12 -23.43 -11.84
C GLU A 54 -0.10 -22.71 -13.18
N THR A 55 -0.35 -21.40 -13.19
CA THR A 55 -0.60 -20.63 -14.42
C THR A 55 0.60 -19.79 -14.86
N GLY A 56 1.51 -19.46 -13.94
CA GLY A 56 2.58 -18.49 -14.13
C GLY A 56 2.12 -17.03 -14.17
N SER A 57 0.80 -16.76 -14.15
CA SER A 57 0.23 -15.42 -14.21
C SER A 57 0.13 -14.80 -12.81
N VAL A 58 0.54 -13.55 -12.67
CA VAL A 58 0.49 -12.80 -11.41
C VAL A 58 -0.69 -11.82 -11.32
N GLY A 59 -1.52 -11.73 -12.36
CA GLY A 59 -2.57 -10.70 -12.45
C GLY A 59 -3.59 -10.76 -11.30
N ALA A 60 -4.12 -11.95 -10.99
CA ALA A 60 -5.08 -12.13 -9.90
C ALA A 60 -4.45 -11.82 -8.54
N LEU A 61 -3.23 -12.31 -8.30
CA LEU A 61 -2.46 -12.03 -7.09
C LEU A 61 -2.19 -10.53 -6.93
N GLN A 62 -1.81 -9.83 -8.00
CA GLN A 62 -1.53 -8.40 -7.97
C GLN A 62 -2.79 -7.58 -7.65
N GLN A 63 -3.93 -7.92 -8.26
CA GLN A 63 -5.20 -7.27 -7.96
C GLN A 63 -5.59 -7.49 -6.49
N TYR A 64 -5.54 -8.73 -6.02
CA TYR A 64 -5.85 -9.05 -4.63
C TYR A 64 -4.90 -8.36 -3.64
N ALA A 65 -3.60 -8.29 -3.96
CA ALA A 65 -2.62 -7.58 -3.15
C ALA A 65 -2.95 -6.07 -3.03
N ARG A 66 -3.40 -5.44 -4.12
CA ARG A 66 -3.85 -4.03 -4.09
C ARG A 66 -5.09 -3.86 -3.22
N ASP A 67 -6.13 -4.67 -3.43
CA ASP A 67 -7.40 -4.60 -2.68
C ASP A 67 -7.18 -4.85 -1.17
N LEU A 68 -6.28 -5.78 -0.81
CA LEU A 68 -5.91 -6.00 0.58
C LEU A 68 -5.11 -4.82 1.13
N SER A 69 -4.15 -4.29 0.37
CA SER A 69 -3.30 -3.14 0.77
C SER A 69 -4.16 -1.93 1.15
N GLU A 70 -5.17 -1.59 0.35
CA GLU A 70 -6.11 -0.49 0.64
C GLU A 70 -6.81 -0.65 2.01
N ARG A 71 -7.05 -1.89 2.46
CA ARG A 71 -7.70 -2.17 3.76
C ARG A 71 -6.72 -2.20 4.94
N ILE A 72 -5.47 -2.63 4.72
CA ILE A 72 -4.51 -2.85 5.81
C ILE A 72 -3.57 -1.65 6.05
N ILE A 73 -3.29 -0.83 5.03
CA ILE A 73 -2.46 0.39 5.17
C ILE A 73 -3.07 1.36 6.19
N PRO A 74 -4.38 1.68 6.17
CA PRO A 74 -4.98 2.56 7.18
C PRO A 74 -4.97 1.99 8.60
N ARG A 75 -4.80 0.67 8.74
CA ARG A 75 -4.73 -0.03 10.03
C ARG A 75 -3.29 -0.07 10.57
N GLY A 76 -2.33 0.56 9.89
CA GLY A 76 -0.94 0.67 10.31
C GLY A 76 -0.09 -0.56 10.01
N VAL A 77 -0.53 -1.44 9.11
CA VAL A 77 0.27 -2.60 8.72
C VAL A 77 1.50 -2.14 7.94
N GLU A 78 2.66 -2.67 8.31
CA GLU A 78 3.94 -2.27 7.75
C GLU A 78 4.43 -3.23 6.65
N THR A 79 5.32 -2.74 5.78
CA THR A 79 5.86 -3.52 4.66
C THR A 79 6.54 -4.82 5.13
N HIS A 80 7.23 -4.78 6.28
CA HIS A 80 7.92 -5.96 6.81
C HIS A 80 6.96 -7.07 7.23
N GLU A 81 5.74 -6.74 7.66
CA GLU A 81 4.72 -7.73 8.00
C GLU A 81 4.22 -8.44 6.75
N VAL A 82 3.88 -7.67 5.72
CA VAL A 82 3.39 -8.19 4.43
C VAL A 82 4.43 -9.09 3.77
N VAL A 83 5.69 -8.63 3.71
CA VAL A 83 6.80 -9.42 3.17
C VAL A 83 7.04 -10.67 4.02
N GLY A 84 7.06 -10.52 5.35
CA GLY A 84 7.25 -11.63 6.28
C GLY A 84 6.22 -12.74 6.08
N ILE A 85 4.95 -12.40 5.91
CA ILE A 85 3.86 -13.35 5.72
C ILE A 85 4.00 -14.17 4.44
N VAL A 86 4.35 -13.52 3.32
CA VAL A 86 4.57 -14.22 2.05
C VAL A 86 5.81 -15.12 2.12
N LEU A 87 6.86 -14.68 2.83
CA LEU A 87 8.05 -15.51 3.05
C LEU A 87 7.76 -16.71 3.97
N LEU A 88 6.92 -16.55 4.99
CA LEU A 88 6.48 -17.67 5.81
C LEU A 88 5.69 -18.70 4.99
N LEU A 89 4.84 -18.26 4.07
CA LEU A 89 4.15 -19.17 3.15
C LEU A 89 5.17 -19.91 2.27
N ARG A 90 6.12 -19.17 1.71
CA ARG A 90 7.22 -19.75 0.92
C ARG A 90 7.91 -20.88 1.70
N ASP A 91 8.29 -20.63 2.95
CA ASP A 91 8.97 -21.61 3.78
C ASP A 91 8.11 -22.86 4.06
N VAL A 92 6.82 -22.68 4.35
CA VAL A 92 5.88 -23.80 4.59
C VAL A 92 5.75 -24.67 3.35
N LEU A 93 5.55 -24.06 2.18
CA LEU A 93 5.41 -24.81 0.93
C LEU A 93 6.73 -25.50 0.54
N ALA A 94 7.87 -24.82 0.67
CA ALA A 94 9.19 -25.38 0.37
C ALA A 94 9.50 -26.62 1.23
N ARG A 95 9.21 -26.56 2.55
CA ARG A 95 9.39 -27.70 3.46
C ARG A 95 8.48 -28.87 3.08
N SER A 96 7.22 -28.60 2.74
CA SER A 96 6.27 -29.63 2.27
C SER A 96 6.72 -30.32 0.98
N LEU A 97 7.31 -29.58 0.04
CA LEU A 97 7.88 -30.14 -1.18
C LEU A 97 9.14 -30.95 -0.88
N PHE A 98 10.03 -30.44 -0.03
CA PHE A 98 11.21 -31.18 0.42
C PHE A 98 10.82 -32.51 1.07
N GLU A 99 9.88 -32.51 2.01
CA GLU A 99 9.42 -33.73 2.70
C GLU A 99 8.92 -34.80 1.73
N LYS A 100 8.21 -34.40 0.67
CA LYS A 100 7.68 -35.32 -0.36
C LYS A 100 8.77 -35.89 -1.25
N TYR A 101 9.72 -35.07 -1.69
CA TYR A 101 10.66 -35.43 -2.76
C TYR A 101 12.09 -35.71 -2.28
N GLN A 102 12.43 -35.53 -0.99
CA GLN A 102 13.79 -35.74 -0.44
C GLN A 102 14.44 -37.09 -0.74
N ARG A 103 13.66 -38.14 -1.08
CA ARG A 103 14.19 -39.47 -1.44
C ARG A 103 14.57 -39.60 -2.91
N ASP A 104 14.13 -38.68 -3.74
CA ASP A 104 14.43 -38.61 -5.18
C ASP A 104 15.03 -37.24 -5.47
N PHE A 105 16.36 -37.16 -5.38
CA PHE A 105 17.09 -35.90 -5.51
C PHE A 105 16.92 -35.25 -6.88
N ALA A 106 16.82 -36.05 -7.95
CA ALA A 106 16.61 -35.52 -9.31
C ALA A 106 15.23 -34.86 -9.40
N MET A 107 14.19 -35.55 -8.94
CA MET A 107 12.83 -35.01 -8.88
C MET A 107 12.72 -33.79 -7.96
N LEU A 108 13.38 -33.80 -6.80
CA LEU A 108 13.40 -32.66 -5.88
C LEU A 108 13.98 -31.40 -6.55
N ASN A 109 15.13 -31.52 -7.23
CA ASN A 109 15.72 -30.38 -7.94
C ASN A 109 14.78 -29.86 -9.03
N GLU A 110 14.16 -30.73 -9.83
CA GLU A 110 13.19 -30.30 -10.86
C GLU A 110 11.98 -29.58 -10.25
N VAL A 111 11.51 -30.02 -9.08
CA VAL A 111 10.41 -29.38 -8.34
C VAL A 111 10.84 -28.00 -7.83
N LEU A 112 12.05 -27.87 -7.28
CA LEU A 112 12.58 -26.60 -6.80
C LEU A 112 12.84 -25.61 -7.95
N ASP A 113 13.37 -26.08 -9.08
CA ASP A 113 13.59 -25.27 -10.30
C ASP A 113 12.27 -24.66 -10.84
N ALA A 114 11.15 -25.35 -10.65
CA ALA A 114 9.83 -24.81 -10.98
C ALA A 114 9.28 -23.87 -9.89
N TYR A 115 9.47 -24.23 -8.62
CA TYR A 115 8.91 -23.53 -7.47
C TYR A 115 9.59 -22.19 -7.18
N GLU A 116 10.92 -22.17 -7.10
CA GLU A 116 11.69 -21.02 -6.61
C GLU A 116 11.52 -19.77 -7.48
N PRO A 117 11.57 -19.83 -8.82
CA PRO A 117 11.35 -18.65 -9.64
C PRO A 117 9.93 -18.10 -9.47
N ALA A 118 8.93 -18.96 -9.32
CA ALA A 118 7.55 -18.53 -9.09
C ALA A 118 7.38 -17.90 -7.69
N ALA A 119 7.95 -18.51 -6.65
CA ALA A 119 7.96 -17.97 -5.29
C ALA A 119 8.61 -16.56 -5.24
N ASN A 120 9.75 -16.38 -5.91
CA ASN A 120 10.45 -15.11 -5.97
C ASN A 120 9.62 -14.04 -6.71
N ARG A 121 8.95 -14.41 -7.82
CA ARG A 121 8.04 -13.50 -8.53
C ARG A 121 6.86 -13.10 -7.64
N ILE A 122 6.24 -14.04 -6.93
CA ILE A 122 5.12 -13.78 -6.01
C ILE A 122 5.54 -12.79 -4.92
N ALA A 123 6.65 -13.06 -4.23
CA ALA A 123 7.15 -12.20 -3.16
C ALA A 123 7.44 -10.78 -3.67
N ASN A 124 8.09 -10.66 -4.83
CA ASN A 124 8.39 -9.36 -5.44
C ASN A 124 7.11 -8.61 -5.83
N THR A 125 6.17 -9.28 -6.53
CA THR A 125 4.90 -8.67 -6.93
C THR A 125 4.10 -8.16 -5.73
N VAL A 126 4.00 -8.94 -4.66
CA VAL A 126 3.28 -8.51 -3.45
C VAL A 126 3.97 -7.32 -2.79
N ALA A 127 5.30 -7.38 -2.64
CA ALA A 127 6.08 -6.30 -2.02
C ALA A 127 5.96 -4.99 -2.81
N VAL A 128 6.13 -5.04 -4.13
CA VAL A 128 6.01 -3.87 -5.01
C VAL A 128 4.58 -3.32 -4.97
N SER A 129 3.56 -4.17 -5.10
CA SER A 129 2.16 -3.74 -5.09
C SER A 129 1.79 -3.03 -3.79
N PHE A 130 2.26 -3.55 -2.66
CA PHE A 130 2.01 -2.93 -1.35
C PHE A 130 2.69 -1.56 -1.23
N VAL A 131 3.95 -1.44 -1.67
CA VAL A 131 4.70 -0.18 -1.64
C VAL A 131 4.05 0.85 -2.57
N GLU A 132 3.66 0.46 -3.79
CA GLU A 132 2.95 1.33 -4.73
C GLU A 132 1.65 1.89 -4.14
N GLU A 133 0.86 1.04 -3.48
CA GLU A 133 -0.40 1.47 -2.87
C GLU A 133 -0.14 2.37 -1.66
N ARG A 134 0.85 2.05 -0.83
CA ARG A 134 1.25 2.90 0.29
C ARG A 134 1.71 4.28 -0.18
N GLU A 135 2.51 4.36 -1.23
CA GLU A 135 2.88 5.65 -1.81
C GLU A 135 1.69 6.42 -2.38
N ARG A 136 0.74 5.71 -3.01
CA ARG A 136 -0.50 6.31 -3.51
C ARG A 136 -1.32 6.91 -2.36
N VAL A 137 -1.48 6.18 -1.26
CA VAL A 137 -2.15 6.68 -0.05
C VAL A 137 -1.41 7.90 0.52
N ILE A 138 -0.08 7.88 0.60
CA ILE A 138 0.72 9.02 1.06
C ILE A 138 0.50 10.25 0.16
N ARG A 139 0.53 10.08 -1.16
CA ARG A 139 0.27 11.17 -2.11
C ARG A 139 -1.12 11.76 -1.93
N GLN A 140 -2.15 10.92 -1.82
CA GLN A 140 -3.52 11.37 -1.55
C GLN A 140 -3.64 12.12 -0.23
N GLN A 141 -2.97 11.65 0.83
CA GLN A 141 -2.94 12.34 2.11
C GLN A 141 -2.24 13.70 2.01
N GLN A 142 -1.11 13.78 1.29
CA GLN A 142 -0.40 15.04 1.05
C GLN A 142 -1.25 16.04 0.27
N ASP A 143 -1.96 15.60 -0.77
CA ASP A 143 -2.86 16.45 -1.55
C ASP A 143 -4.05 16.93 -0.71
N ALA A 144 -4.65 16.06 0.10
CA ALA A 144 -5.71 16.45 1.04
C ALA A 144 -5.21 17.45 2.09
N ILE A 145 -4.00 17.27 2.64
CA ILE A 145 -3.39 18.23 3.57
C ILE A 145 -3.17 19.57 2.86
N ARG A 146 -2.68 19.57 1.60
CA ARG A 146 -2.48 20.80 0.82
C ARG A 146 -3.80 21.54 0.63
N GLU A 147 -4.86 20.85 0.24
CA GLU A 147 -6.20 21.44 0.08
C GLU A 147 -6.74 22.02 1.41
N LEU A 148 -6.54 21.32 2.52
CA LEU A 148 -6.98 21.76 3.86
C LEU A 148 -6.10 22.85 4.49
N SER A 149 -4.84 23.00 4.07
CA SER A 149 -3.87 23.92 4.68
C SER A 149 -3.87 25.32 4.08
N THR A 150 -4.66 25.55 3.02
CA THR A 150 -4.79 26.86 2.35
C THR A 150 -6.22 27.25 1.98
N PRO A 151 -7.24 27.03 2.85
CA PRO A 151 -8.62 27.32 2.48
C PRO A 151 -8.86 28.82 2.41
N VAL A 152 -9.51 29.30 1.36
CA VAL A 152 -10.04 30.66 1.30
C VAL A 152 -11.34 30.70 2.11
N LEU A 153 -11.28 31.29 3.31
CA LEU A 153 -12.39 31.29 4.26
C LEU A 153 -13.14 32.64 4.26
N PRO A 154 -14.45 32.68 4.02
CA PRO A 154 -15.24 33.89 4.23
C PRO A 154 -15.47 34.13 5.72
N VAL A 155 -14.99 35.27 6.25
CA VAL A 155 -15.16 35.61 7.68
C VAL A 155 -16.41 36.47 7.90
N ARG A 156 -16.74 37.33 6.94
CA ARG A 156 -17.95 38.15 6.89
C ARG A 156 -18.23 38.62 5.47
N GLU A 157 -19.33 39.32 5.26
CA GLU A 157 -19.66 39.88 3.95
C GLU A 157 -18.48 40.65 3.34
N ARG A 158 -18.11 40.25 2.12
CA ARG A 158 -17.03 40.85 1.32
C ARG A 158 -15.64 40.81 1.97
N LEU A 159 -15.40 39.97 2.98
CA LEU A 159 -14.09 39.77 3.59
C LEU A 159 -13.71 38.29 3.61
N LEU A 160 -12.53 37.99 3.06
CA LEU A 160 -11.92 36.65 3.07
C LEU A 160 -10.67 36.64 3.94
N ILE A 161 -10.36 35.48 4.51
CA ILE A 161 -9.07 35.18 5.12
C ILE A 161 -8.43 33.99 4.41
N LEU A 162 -7.12 34.05 4.23
CA LEU A 162 -6.30 33.02 3.59
C LEU A 162 -5.10 32.71 4.49
N PRO A 163 -5.19 31.68 5.35
CA PRO A 163 -4.08 31.23 6.16
C PRO A 163 -3.05 30.48 5.30
N ILE A 164 -1.77 30.76 5.53
CA ILE A 164 -0.63 30.09 4.91
C ILE A 164 0.13 29.34 6.01
N ILE A 165 0.07 28.01 5.97
CA ILE A 165 0.70 27.12 6.96
C ILE A 165 1.82 26.32 6.31
N GLY A 166 3.02 26.33 6.88
CA GLY A 166 4.18 25.61 6.35
C GLY A 166 4.86 26.31 5.17
N VAL A 167 5.74 25.59 4.46
CA VAL A 167 6.56 26.15 3.37
C VAL A 167 5.69 26.48 2.15
N LEU A 168 5.93 27.64 1.55
CA LEU A 168 5.25 28.11 0.35
C LEU A 168 6.19 27.98 -0.86
N ASP A 169 6.02 26.90 -1.63
CA ASP A 169 6.71 26.70 -2.91
C ASP A 169 5.94 27.34 -4.08
N SER A 170 6.54 27.35 -5.27
CA SER A 170 5.97 27.97 -6.47
C SER A 170 4.67 27.31 -6.94
N GLU A 171 4.55 25.99 -6.81
CA GLU A 171 3.34 25.26 -7.19
C GLU A 171 2.17 25.63 -6.27
N ARG A 172 2.43 25.67 -4.97
CA ARG A 172 1.46 26.05 -3.95
C ARG A 172 1.07 27.53 -4.04
N ALA A 173 2.01 28.43 -4.36
CA ALA A 173 1.71 29.83 -4.60
C ALA A 173 0.73 30.01 -5.76
N ARG A 174 0.90 29.26 -6.87
CA ARG A 174 -0.04 29.29 -7.99
C ARG A 174 -1.42 28.81 -7.59
N GLN A 175 -1.52 27.67 -6.89
CA GLN A 175 -2.80 27.16 -6.40
C GLN A 175 -3.52 28.14 -5.46
N LEU A 176 -2.78 28.76 -4.54
CA LEU A 176 -3.30 29.78 -3.63
C LEU A 176 -3.94 30.94 -4.39
N THR A 177 -3.23 31.46 -5.39
CA THR A 177 -3.74 32.57 -6.22
C THR A 177 -5.01 32.17 -6.97
N GLU A 178 -5.05 30.97 -7.58
CA GLU A 178 -6.24 30.47 -8.27
C GLU A 178 -7.45 30.32 -7.33
N GLN A 179 -7.25 29.72 -6.16
CA GLN A 179 -8.30 29.57 -5.15
C GLN A 179 -8.77 30.93 -4.63
N LEU A 180 -7.84 31.85 -4.35
CA LEU A 180 -8.14 33.19 -3.86
C LEU A 180 -8.98 33.98 -4.86
N LEU A 181 -8.57 34.03 -6.12
CA LEU A 181 -9.31 34.73 -7.18
C LEU A 181 -10.72 34.15 -7.36
N SER A 182 -10.85 32.82 -7.31
CA SER A 182 -12.15 32.14 -7.33
C SER A 182 -13.02 32.52 -6.14
N GLY A 183 -12.44 32.55 -4.93
CA GLY A 183 -13.10 33.00 -3.70
C GLY A 183 -13.53 34.47 -3.75
N ILE A 184 -12.65 35.37 -4.20
CA ILE A 184 -12.96 36.80 -4.37
C ILE A 184 -14.16 36.97 -5.29
N ARG A 185 -14.18 36.28 -6.44
CA ARG A 185 -15.29 36.34 -7.39
C ARG A 185 -16.58 35.80 -6.78
N ARG A 186 -16.52 34.63 -6.14
CA ARG A 186 -17.69 33.96 -5.54
C ARG A 186 -18.32 34.78 -4.42
N HIS A 187 -17.51 35.35 -3.55
CA HIS A 187 -17.96 36.09 -2.36
C HIS A 187 -18.02 37.61 -2.58
N ARG A 188 -17.67 38.10 -3.78
CA ARG A 188 -17.54 39.53 -4.12
C ARG A 188 -16.70 40.27 -3.07
N ALA A 189 -15.58 39.65 -2.68
CA ALA A 189 -14.72 40.17 -1.63
C ALA A 189 -14.11 41.51 -2.04
N LYS A 190 -14.06 42.46 -1.09
CA LYS A 190 -13.36 43.75 -1.24
C LYS A 190 -12.05 43.77 -0.47
N VAL A 191 -11.93 42.91 0.54
CA VAL A 191 -10.77 42.81 1.41
C VAL A 191 -10.41 41.33 1.56
N VAL A 192 -9.12 41.04 1.46
CA VAL A 192 -8.52 39.74 1.74
C VAL A 192 -7.47 39.94 2.80
N VAL A 193 -7.50 39.12 3.85
CA VAL A 193 -6.44 39.05 4.85
C VAL A 193 -5.64 37.78 4.58
N ILE A 194 -4.34 37.92 4.31
CA ILE A 194 -3.44 36.78 4.17
C ILE A 194 -2.73 36.62 5.51
N ASP A 195 -2.95 35.49 6.17
CA ASP A 195 -2.36 35.17 7.48
C ASP A 195 -1.14 34.26 7.28
N ILE A 196 0.06 34.82 7.45
CA ILE A 196 1.34 34.12 7.26
C ILE A 196 1.94 33.59 8.56
N THR A 197 1.21 33.67 9.69
CA THR A 197 1.75 33.30 11.01
C THR A 197 2.19 31.84 11.13
N GLY A 198 1.68 30.96 10.26
CA GLY A 198 2.04 29.54 10.20
C GLY A 198 3.18 29.19 9.25
N SER A 199 3.82 30.15 8.56
CA SER A 199 4.84 29.89 7.54
C SER A 199 6.24 30.31 8.02
N PRO A 200 7.17 29.36 8.26
CA PRO A 200 8.48 29.66 8.85
C PRO A 200 9.46 30.37 7.91
N ASP A 201 9.31 30.21 6.58
CA ASP A 201 10.29 30.65 5.57
C ASP A 201 9.61 31.38 4.38
N VAL A 202 8.92 32.49 4.63
CA VAL A 202 8.43 33.34 3.53
C VAL A 202 9.60 34.13 2.94
N ASP A 203 10.17 33.63 1.85
CA ASP A 203 11.26 34.28 1.12
C ASP A 203 10.76 35.46 0.25
N GLU A 204 11.62 36.45 -0.05
CA GLU A 204 11.27 37.66 -0.83
C GLU A 204 10.62 37.32 -2.18
N THR A 205 11.08 36.23 -2.80
CA THR A 205 10.57 35.71 -4.09
C THR A 205 9.10 35.32 -4.02
N VAL A 206 8.67 34.76 -2.89
CA VAL A 206 7.30 34.28 -2.66
C VAL A 206 6.38 35.43 -2.29
N ALA A 207 6.86 36.40 -1.50
CA ALA A 207 6.12 37.61 -1.18
C ALA A 207 5.78 38.43 -2.45
N ASN A 208 6.71 38.55 -3.39
CA ASN A 208 6.47 39.24 -4.66
C ASN A 208 5.41 38.55 -5.53
N HIS A 209 5.34 37.21 -5.51
CA HIS A 209 4.33 36.45 -6.25
C HIS A 209 2.90 36.62 -5.73
N LEU A 210 2.72 37.03 -4.47
CA LEU A 210 1.40 37.28 -3.87
C LEU A 210 0.90 38.72 -4.07
N VAL A 211 1.81 39.66 -4.38
CA VAL A 211 1.50 41.11 -4.48
C VAL A 211 1.36 41.59 -5.94
N GLN A 212 1.95 40.89 -6.90
CA GLN A 212 1.81 41.16 -8.34
C GLN A 212 0.57 40.52 -8.96
#